data_AF-A0A7C6Y423-F1
#
_entry.id   AF-A0A7C6Y423-F1
#
_cell.length_a   1.000
_cell.length_b   1.000
_cell.length_c   1.000
_cell.angle_alpha   90.00
_cell.angle_beta   90.00
_cell.angle_gamma   90.00
#
_symmetry.space_group_name_H-M   'P 1'
#
loop_
_entity.id
_entity.type
_entity.pdbx_description
1 polymer ?
#
loop_
_entity_poly.entity_id
_entity_poly.type
_entity_poly.pdbx_seq_one_letter_code
_entity_poly.pdbx_strand_id
1 'polypeptide(L)'
;MKKLLVPVFLIFLFSLLIAGCRAKEDIGQKIGEKIVEGIVGNENVDIDIDDDKITVKGKDGETLTLGGIEWPDIDYIPEFKKGEIISASNDGQGNVMILFEKVAQADF
;
A
#
# COMPACT_ATOMS: atom_id res chain seq x y z
N MET A 1 -1.93 -45.08 -15.92
CA MET A 1 -2.62 -43.83 -15.52
C MET A 1 -1.67 -42.66 -15.20
N LYS A 2 -0.43 -42.64 -15.72
CA LYS A 2 0.59 -41.61 -15.41
C LYS A 2 0.67 -40.45 -16.41
N LYS A 3 0.04 -40.59 -17.58
CA LYS A 3 0.01 -39.58 -18.66
C LYS A 3 -1.13 -38.56 -18.54
N LEU A 4 -2.11 -38.83 -17.65
CA LEU A 4 -3.25 -37.95 -17.37
C LEU A 4 -3.07 -37.09 -16.10
N LEU A 5 -2.06 -37.37 -15.27
CA LEU A 5 -1.78 -36.58 -14.07
C LEU A 5 -1.13 -35.23 -14.39
N VAL A 6 -0.28 -35.19 -15.41
CA VAL A 6 0.45 -33.99 -15.83
C VAL A 6 -0.48 -32.87 -16.30
N PRO A 7 -1.46 -33.08 -17.21
CA PRO A 7 -2.34 -32.00 -17.66
C PRO A 7 -3.28 -31.51 -16.54
N VAL A 8 -3.72 -32.39 -15.63
CA VAL A 8 -4.56 -32.00 -14.48
C VAL A 8 -3.81 -31.10 -13.51
N PHE A 9 -2.54 -31.42 -13.22
CA PHE A 9 -1.70 -30.60 -12.35
C PHE A 9 -1.41 -29.22 -12.96
N LEU A 10 -1.23 -29.16 -14.28
CA LEU A 10 -0.99 -27.90 -14.99
C LEU A 10 -2.22 -26.98 -14.99
N ILE A 11 -3.42 -27.54 -15.15
CA ILE A 11 -4.69 -26.80 -15.06
C ILE A 11 -4.92 -26.28 -13.64
N PHE A 12 -4.62 -27.09 -12.63
CA PHE A 12 -4.72 -26.68 -11.23
C PHE A 12 -3.76 -25.54 -10.90
N LEU A 13 -2.52 -25.61 -11.40
CA LEU A 13 -1.55 -24.52 -11.24
C LEU A 13 -1.99 -23.24 -11.95
N PHE A 14 -2.60 -23.36 -13.13
CA PHE A 14 -3.10 -22.21 -13.89
C PHE A 14 -4.29 -21.54 -13.19
N SER A 15 -5.16 -22.30 -12.51
CA SER A 15 -6.27 -21.72 -11.73
C SER A 15 -5.83 -20.88 -10.52
N LEU A 16 -4.66 -21.17 -9.94
CA LEU A 16 -4.11 -20.40 -8.81
C LEU A 16 -3.65 -18.98 -9.23
N LEU A 17 -3.21 -18.82 -10.48
CA LEU A 17 -2.78 -17.52 -11.02
C LEU A 17 -3.94 -16.53 -11.14
N ILE A 18 -5.16 -17.01 -11.39
CA ILE A 18 -6.36 -16.17 -11.56
C ILE A 18 -6.95 -15.76 -10.20
N ALA A 19 -6.81 -16.62 -9.17
CA ALA A 19 -7.27 -16.31 -7.82
C ALA A 19 -6.36 -15.29 -7.10
N GLY A 20 -5.06 -15.28 -7.39
CA GLY A 20 -4.11 -14.33 -6.79
C GLY A 20 -4.27 -12.89 -7.26
N CYS A 21 -4.84 -12.66 -8.45
CA CYS A 21 -4.97 -11.31 -9.01
C CYS A 21 -6.19 -10.54 -8.47
N ARG A 22 -7.21 -11.21 -7.93
CA ARG A 22 -8.42 -10.57 -7.36
C ARG A 22 -8.40 -10.40 -5.84
N ALA A 23 -7.55 -11.14 -5.13
CA ALA A 23 -7.50 -11.05 -3.68
C ALA A 23 -6.84 -9.75 -3.16
N LYS A 24 -6.16 -8.98 -4.02
CA LYS A 24 -5.46 -7.75 -3.61
C LYS A 24 -6.42 -6.55 -3.49
N GLU A 25 -7.42 -6.44 -4.37
CA GLU A 25 -8.41 -5.36 -4.37
C GLU A 25 -9.34 -5.43 -3.14
N ASP A 26 -9.82 -6.63 -2.77
CA ASP A 26 -10.80 -6.79 -1.68
C ASP A 26 -10.22 -6.66 -0.25
N ILE A 27 -8.90 -6.74 -0.08
CA ILE A 27 -8.25 -6.70 1.24
C ILE A 27 -7.98 -5.25 1.69
N GLY A 28 -7.56 -4.37 0.76
CA GLY A 28 -7.34 -2.95 1.05
C GLY A 28 -8.61 -2.27 1.57
N GLN A 29 -9.73 -2.45 0.85
CA GLN A 29 -11.03 -1.89 1.24
C GLN A 29 -11.49 -2.33 2.64
N LYS A 30 -11.39 -3.62 2.98
CA LYS A 30 -11.85 -4.14 4.28
C LYS A 30 -10.98 -3.71 5.47
N ILE A 31 -9.69 -3.45 5.25
CA ILE A 31 -8.81 -2.92 6.28
C ILE A 31 -9.10 -1.44 6.50
N GLY A 32 -9.31 -0.69 5.41
CA GLY A 32 -9.71 0.71 5.46
C GLY A 32 -11.01 0.93 6.24
N GLU A 33 -12.06 0.18 5.90
CA GLU A 33 -13.37 0.28 6.56
C GLU A 33 -13.29 0.07 8.09
N LYS A 34 -12.51 -0.90 8.56
CA LYS A 34 -12.36 -1.16 10.01
C LYS A 34 -11.60 -0.07 10.76
N ILE A 35 -10.63 0.57 10.11
CA ILE A 35 -9.89 1.69 10.70
C ILE A 35 -10.82 2.90 10.82
N VAL A 36 -11.62 3.17 9.79
CA VAL A 36 -12.63 4.22 9.77
C VAL A 36 -13.65 4.00 10.89
N GLU A 37 -14.22 2.81 11.05
CA GLU A 37 -15.16 2.50 12.14
C GLU A 37 -14.57 2.75 13.54
N GLY A 38 -13.27 2.53 13.72
CA GLY A 38 -12.57 2.79 14.98
C GLY A 38 -12.34 4.28 15.30
N ILE A 39 -12.29 5.13 14.28
CA ILE A 39 -11.95 6.57 14.41
C ILE A 39 -13.19 7.47 14.27
N VAL A 40 -14.21 7.06 13.51
CA VAL A 40 -15.46 7.79 13.24
C VAL A 40 -16.29 8.10 14.50
N GLY A 41 -15.94 7.54 15.66
CA GLY A 41 -16.43 8.02 16.95
C GLY A 41 -16.02 9.47 17.29
N ASN A 42 -15.08 10.07 16.55
CA ASN A 42 -14.69 11.47 16.67
C ASN A 42 -15.17 12.25 15.45
N GLU A 43 -16.19 13.08 15.63
CA GLU A 43 -16.89 13.91 14.62
C GLU A 43 -16.00 14.97 13.93
N ASN A 44 -14.68 14.93 14.13
CA ASN A 44 -13.75 16.04 13.94
C ASN A 44 -12.47 15.65 13.18
N VAL A 45 -12.44 14.49 12.55
CA VAL A 45 -11.31 13.98 11.78
C VAL A 45 -11.80 13.58 10.39
N ASP A 46 -11.14 14.09 9.36
CA ASP A 46 -11.40 13.70 7.97
C ASP A 46 -10.42 12.59 7.58
N ILE A 47 -10.94 11.47 7.08
CA ILE A 47 -10.14 10.29 6.74
C ILE A 47 -10.41 9.95 5.28
N ASP A 48 -9.33 9.92 4.51
CA ASP A 48 -9.32 9.54 3.11
C ASP A 48 -8.55 8.23 2.95
N ILE A 49 -9.16 7.24 2.28
CA ILE A 49 -8.60 5.90 2.12
C ILE A 49 -8.55 5.56 0.65
N ASP A 50 -7.34 5.46 0.14
CA ASP A 50 -6.99 4.84 -1.12
C ASP A 50 -6.47 3.41 -0.86
N ASP A 51 -6.50 2.53 -1.87
CA ASP A 51 -6.19 1.09 -1.73
C ASP A 51 -4.88 0.79 -0.97
N ASP A 52 -3.87 1.63 -1.13
CA ASP A 52 -2.54 1.48 -0.55
C ASP A 52 -2.14 2.62 0.42
N LYS A 53 -2.97 3.66 0.57
CA LYS A 53 -2.64 4.90 1.28
C LYS A 53 -3.81 5.38 2.13
N ILE A 54 -3.54 5.63 3.41
CA ILE A 54 -4.50 6.23 4.36
C ILE A 54 -4.03 7.64 4.66
N THR A 55 -4.92 8.62 4.52
CA THR A 55 -4.66 10.01 4.90
C THR A 55 -5.64 10.45 5.98
N VAL A 56 -5.11 11.00 7.07
CA VAL A 56 -5.88 11.50 8.21
C VAL A 56 -5.61 12.99 8.34
N LYS A 57 -6.66 13.81 8.31
CA LYS A 57 -6.58 15.27 8.46
C LYS A 57 -7.25 15.70 9.76
N GLY A 58 -6.47 16.34 10.62
CA GLY A 58 -6.94 16.98 11.84
C GLY A 58 -7.48 18.40 11.60
N LYS A 59 -8.18 18.95 12.59
CA LYS A 59 -8.72 20.34 12.53
C LYS A 59 -7.64 21.41 12.42
N ASP A 60 -6.46 21.14 12.94
CA ASP A 60 -5.35 22.11 12.98
C ASP A 60 -4.58 22.17 11.66
N GLY A 61 -5.06 21.49 10.62
CA GLY A 61 -4.41 21.39 9.30
C GLY A 61 -3.33 20.31 9.24
N GLU A 62 -3.04 19.66 10.36
CA GLU A 62 -2.11 18.52 10.43
C GLU A 62 -2.63 17.36 9.57
N THR A 63 -1.74 16.81 8.76
CA THR A 63 -2.04 15.70 7.84
C THR A 63 -1.08 14.56 8.11
N LEU A 64 -1.62 13.38 8.41
CA LEU A 64 -0.88 12.14 8.55
C LEU A 64 -1.19 11.25 7.35
N THR A 65 -0.19 10.88 6.58
CA THR A 65 -0.29 9.92 5.48
C THR A 65 0.47 8.65 5.85
N LEU A 66 -0.22 7.52 5.81
CA LEU A 66 0.30 6.19 6.09
C LEU A 66 0.18 5.31 4.85
N GLY A 67 1.30 4.74 4.42
CA GLY A 67 1.38 3.93 3.21
C GLY A 67 1.33 4.73 1.91
N GLY A 68 1.25 3.99 0.81
CA GLY A 68 1.36 4.48 -0.56
C GLY A 68 2.65 4.01 -1.23
N ILE A 69 2.59 3.81 -2.54
CA ILE A 69 3.75 3.47 -3.38
C ILE A 69 4.32 4.67 -4.16
N GLU A 70 3.82 5.87 -3.87
CA GLU A 70 4.28 7.11 -4.49
C GLU A 70 5.26 7.85 -3.57
N TRP A 71 6.08 8.73 -4.15
CA TRP A 71 6.90 9.63 -3.36
C TRP A 71 6.00 10.56 -2.53
N PRO A 72 6.26 10.75 -1.23
CA PRO A 72 5.41 11.59 -0.39
C PRO A 72 5.50 13.06 -0.84
N ASP A 73 4.43 13.82 -0.63
CA ASP A 73 4.38 15.25 -0.96
C ASP A 73 5.27 16.06 0.01
N ILE A 74 6.57 16.13 -0.32
CA ILE A 74 7.61 16.81 0.46
C ILE A 74 8.59 17.51 -0.49
N ASP A 75 9.14 18.64 -0.05
CA ASP A 75 10.10 19.46 -0.83
C ASP A 75 11.51 19.50 -0.22
N TYR A 76 11.68 18.99 1.01
CA TYR A 76 12.91 19.07 1.79
C TYR A 76 13.86 17.86 1.59
N ILE A 77 13.40 16.79 0.93
CA ILE A 77 14.23 15.65 0.49
C ILE A 77 14.04 15.47 -1.01
N PRO A 78 15.13 15.43 -1.81
CA PRO A 78 15.01 15.18 -3.24
C PRO A 78 14.50 13.77 -3.51
N GLU A 79 13.61 13.65 -4.49
CA GLU A 79 13.03 12.37 -4.90
C GLU A 79 14.12 11.36 -5.30
N PHE A 80 14.12 10.21 -4.62
CA PHE A 80 14.97 9.08 -4.96
C PHE A 80 14.27 8.19 -6.00
N LYS A 81 14.77 8.25 -7.25
CA LYS A 81 14.13 7.63 -8.42
C LYS A 81 14.60 6.21 -8.73
N LYS A 82 15.32 5.58 -7.80
CA LYS A 82 15.94 4.25 -7.99
C LYS A 82 15.27 3.22 -7.08
N GLY A 83 15.08 2.01 -7.58
CA GLY A 83 14.31 0.98 -6.90
C GLY A 83 12.80 1.20 -7.00
N GLU A 84 12.07 0.48 -6.17
CA GLU A 84 10.61 0.48 -6.10
C GLU A 84 10.18 0.89 -4.68
N ILE A 85 9.32 1.91 -4.57
CA ILE A 85 8.73 2.29 -3.28
C ILE A 85 7.68 1.24 -2.93
N ILE A 86 7.85 0.60 -1.78
CA ILE A 86 6.87 -0.36 -1.25
C ILE A 86 5.99 0.23 -0.15
N SER A 87 6.42 1.35 0.43
CA SER A 87 5.64 2.14 1.38
C SER A 87 6.27 3.52 1.55
N ALA A 88 5.49 4.58 1.48
CA ALA A 88 5.85 5.92 1.91
C ALA A 88 4.91 6.36 3.04
N SER A 89 5.36 7.18 3.98
CA SER A 89 4.51 7.74 5.05
C SER A 89 5.09 9.06 5.51
N ASN A 90 4.22 10.01 5.86
CA ASN A 90 4.57 11.36 6.28
C ASN A 90 3.63 11.80 7.40
N ASP A 91 4.15 12.41 8.47
CA ASP A 91 3.34 12.89 9.60
C ASP A 91 2.91 14.36 9.49
N GLY A 92 3.27 15.04 8.39
CA GLY A 92 2.97 16.46 8.17
C GLY A 92 3.79 17.41 9.04
N GLN A 93 4.67 16.89 9.90
CA GLN A 93 5.55 17.65 10.81
C GLN A 93 7.02 17.55 10.40
N GLY A 94 7.29 17.07 9.19
CA GLY A 94 8.63 16.94 8.63
C GLY A 94 9.30 15.59 8.91
N ASN A 95 8.58 14.62 9.48
CA ASN A 95 9.06 13.25 9.57
C ASN A 95 8.49 12.41 8.44
N VAL A 96 9.37 11.74 7.72
CA VAL A 96 9.03 10.89 6.59
C VAL A 96 9.73 9.55 6.70
N MET A 97 9.01 8.49 6.33
CA MET A 97 9.53 7.14 6.21
C MET A 97 9.23 6.64 4.81
N ILE A 98 10.25 6.20 4.09
CA ILE A 98 10.11 5.66 2.73
C ILE A 98 10.89 4.35 2.68
N LEU A 99 10.18 3.26 2.35
CA LEU A 99 10.74 1.93 2.22
C LEU A 99 10.89 1.61 0.73
N PHE A 100 12.10 1.20 0.36
CA PHE A 100 12.43 0.80 -1.00
C PHE A 100 12.79 -0.68 -1.07
N GLU A 101 12.42 -1.31 -2.17
CA GLU A 101 12.96 -2.58 -2.63
C GLU A 101 13.70 -2.41 -3.97
N LYS A 102 14.44 -3.45 -4.37
CA LYS A 102 15.12 -3.52 -5.67
C LYS A 102 16.07 -2.35 -5.96
N VAL A 103 16.61 -1.73 -4.92
CA VAL A 103 17.68 -0.73 -5.04
C VAL A 103 18.98 -1.47 -5.36
N ALA A 104 19.62 -1.13 -6.48
CA ALA A 104 20.90 -1.72 -6.81
C ALA A 104 22.00 -1.15 -5.90
N GLN A 105 23.03 -1.94 -5.60
CA GLN A 105 24.15 -1.48 -4.77
C GLN A 105 24.87 -0.26 -5.36
N ALA A 106 24.85 -0.10 -6.70
CA ALA A 106 25.45 1.04 -7.38
C ALA A 106 24.60 2.33 -7.33
N ASP A 107 23.34 2.23 -6.87
CA ASP A 107 22.42 3.36 -6.72
C ASP A 107 22.42 3.93 -5.28
N PHE A 108 23.20 3.34 -4.37
CA PHE A 108 23.46 3.83 -3.00
C PHE A 108 24.63 4.82 -2.96
#